data_AF-A0AAN6HZM4-F1
#
_entry.id   AF-A0AAN6HZM4-F1
#
_cell.length_a   1.000
_cell.length_b   1.000
_cell.length_c   1.000
_cell.angle_alpha   90.00
_cell.angle_beta   90.00
_cell.angle_gamma   90.00
#
_symmetry.space_group_name_H-M   'P 1'
#
loop_
_entity.id
_entity.type
_entity.pdbx_description
1 polymer ?
#
loop_
_entity_poly.entity_id
_entity_poly.type
_entity_poly.pdbx_seq_one_letter_code
_entity_poly.pdbx_strand_id
1 'polypeptide(L)'
;MDQFYELQQVAREYSESSFFNKIELDKNELQILITTLEDEHCIVKVCENGWYTNKSAEYFPTFESLANHISPQFQQQWFAKVNERLHAI
;
A
#
# COMPACT_ATOMS: atom_id res chain seq x y z
N MET A 1 -11.79 -12.74 -7.49
CA MET A 1 -10.58 -11.88 -7.54
C MET A 1 -9.40 -12.76 -7.17
N ASP A 2 -8.34 -12.79 -7.98
CA ASP A 2 -7.15 -13.57 -7.63
C ASP A 2 -6.29 -12.74 -6.67
N GLN A 3 -6.40 -13.03 -5.37
CA GLN A 3 -5.71 -12.29 -4.30
C GLN A 3 -4.21 -12.23 -4.54
N PHE A 4 -3.63 -13.31 -5.08
CA PHE A 4 -2.20 -13.36 -5.36
C PHE A 4 -1.79 -12.36 -6.45
N TYR A 5 -2.60 -12.25 -7.51
CA TYR A 5 -2.34 -11.31 -8.60
C TYR A 5 -2.39 -9.85 -8.13
N GLU A 6 -3.41 -9.50 -7.32
CA GLU A 6 -3.55 -8.16 -6.72
C GLU A 6 -2.34 -7.80 -5.84
N LEU A 7 -1.95 -8.72 -4.93
CA LEU A 7 -0.80 -8.51 -4.05
C LEU A 7 0.51 -8.40 -4.83
N GLN A 8 0.68 -9.22 -5.88
CA GLN A 8 1.86 -9.17 -6.73
C GLN A 8 1.96 -7.85 -7.50
N GLN A 9 0.85 -7.36 -8.03
CA GLN A 9 0.81 -6.11 -8.77
C GLN A 9 1.18 -4.93 -7.85
N VAL A 10 0.58 -4.85 -6.66
CA VAL A 10 0.90 -3.80 -5.68
C VAL A 10 2.34 -3.89 -5.22
N ALA A 11 2.82 -5.07 -4.83
CA ALA A 11 4.21 -5.23 -4.41
C ALA A 11 5.18 -4.77 -5.49
N ARG A 12 4.91 -5.09 -6.77
CA ARG A 12 5.72 -4.64 -7.90
C ARG A 12 5.67 -3.12 -8.08
N GLU A 13 4.48 -2.54 -8.15
CA GLU A 13 4.30 -1.11 -8.42
C GLU A 13 4.95 -0.23 -7.35
N TYR A 14 4.87 -0.65 -6.09
CA TYR A 14 5.38 0.14 -4.97
C TYR A 14 6.81 -0.23 -4.55
N SER A 15 7.39 -1.35 -5.04
CA SER A 15 8.77 -1.77 -4.71
C SER A 15 9.85 -0.79 -5.14
N GLU A 16 9.63 -0.05 -6.21
CA GLU A 16 10.56 0.97 -6.73
C GLU A 16 10.14 2.40 -6.34
N SER A 17 9.11 2.54 -5.50
CA SER A 17 8.55 3.83 -5.15
C SER A 17 9.20 4.44 -3.91
N SER A 18 9.26 5.77 -3.83
CA SER A 18 9.70 6.52 -2.64
C SER A 18 8.69 6.52 -1.49
N PHE A 19 7.56 5.81 -1.67
CA PHE A 19 6.40 5.88 -0.78
C PHE A 19 6.55 5.04 0.49
N PHE A 20 7.45 4.04 0.47
CA PHE A 20 7.71 3.14 1.60
C PHE A 20 9.22 2.88 1.70
N ASN A 21 9.74 2.65 2.90
CA ASN A 21 11.12 2.23 3.10
C ASN A 21 11.35 0.82 2.57
N LYS A 22 10.34 -0.06 2.71
CA LYS A 22 10.40 -1.43 2.21
C LYS A 22 9.00 -1.96 1.91
N ILE A 23 8.87 -2.74 0.85
CA ILE A 23 7.67 -3.53 0.55
C ILE A 23 8.07 -4.89 -0.01
N GLU A 24 7.52 -5.95 0.56
CA GLU A 24 7.86 -7.33 0.20
C GLU A 24 6.60 -8.19 0.09
N LEU A 25 6.50 -8.97 -0.98
CA LEU A 25 5.45 -9.97 -1.15
C LEU A 25 5.85 -11.27 -0.46
N ASP A 26 5.07 -11.70 0.52
CA ASP A 26 5.13 -13.04 1.08
C ASP A 26 4.11 -13.94 0.37
N LYS A 27 4.64 -14.78 -0.53
CA LYS A 27 3.85 -15.67 -1.38
C LYS A 27 3.26 -16.86 -0.61
N ASN A 28 3.83 -17.22 0.53
CA ASN A 28 3.38 -18.37 1.30
C ASN A 28 2.13 -18.01 2.11
N GLU A 29 2.14 -16.82 2.72
CA GLU A 29 1.05 -16.33 3.57
C GLU A 29 0.05 -15.41 2.84
N LEU A 30 0.22 -15.23 1.52
CA LEU A 30 -0.58 -14.34 0.67
C LEU A 30 -0.76 -12.94 1.29
N GLN A 31 0.36 -12.28 1.54
CA GLN A 31 0.40 -10.97 2.21
C GLN A 31 1.55 -10.10 1.70
N ILE A 32 1.44 -8.81 1.95
CA ILE A 32 2.51 -7.84 1.73
C ILE A 32 3.02 -7.35 3.08
N LEU A 33 4.33 -7.34 3.26
CA LEU A 33 5.01 -6.75 4.40
C LEU A 33 5.47 -5.35 4.00
N ILE A 34 5.03 -4.33 4.73
CA ILE A 34 5.36 -2.93 4.46
C ILE A 34 6.14 -2.38 5.65
N THR A 35 7.23 -1.67 5.34
CA THR A 35 7.91 -0.76 6.27
C THR A 35 7.64 0.66 5.78
N THR A 36 6.86 1.41 6.55
CA THR A 36 6.50 2.79 6.20
C THR A 36 7.71 3.72 6.32
N LEU A 37 7.58 4.96 5.84
CA LEU A 37 8.63 5.97 5.97
C LEU A 37 8.81 6.44 7.43
N GLU A 38 7.84 6.16 8.28
CA GLU A 38 7.89 6.34 9.74
C GLU A 38 8.55 5.15 10.45
N ASP A 39 9.14 4.20 9.71
CA ASP A 39 9.69 2.93 10.22
C ASP A 39 8.66 2.05 10.93
N GLU A 40 7.38 2.18 10.60
CA GLU A 40 6.35 1.26 11.08
C GLU A 40 6.25 0.01 10.21
N HIS A 41 6.16 -1.15 10.86
CA HIS A 41 5.95 -2.43 10.18
C HIS A 41 4.46 -2.80 10.16
N CYS A 42 3.95 -3.04 8.96
CA CYS A 42 2.55 -3.37 8.69
C CYS A 42 2.46 -4.63 7.82
N ILE A 43 1.47 -5.48 8.11
CA ILE A 43 1.13 -6.64 7.29
C ILE A 43 -0.18 -6.30 6.58
N VAL A 44 -0.15 -6.31 5.25
CA VAL A 44 -1.30 -6.00 4.40
C VAL A 44 -1.78 -7.24 3.67
N LYS A 45 -3.10 -7.43 3.65
CA LYS A 45 -3.78 -8.54 2.97
C LYS A 45 -4.97 -8.00 2.17
N VAL A 46 -5.45 -8.80 1.23
CA VAL A 46 -6.61 -8.47 0.40
C VAL A 46 -7.63 -9.60 0.42
N CYS A 47 -8.91 -9.25 0.44
CA CYS A 47 -10.03 -10.18 0.37
C CYS A 47 -11.18 -9.57 -0.45
N GLU A 48 -12.32 -10.26 -0.51
CA GLU A 48 -13.50 -9.79 -1.26
C GLU A 48 -14.07 -8.45 -0.73
N ASN A 49 -13.86 -8.15 0.55
CA ASN A 49 -14.28 -6.89 1.18
C ASN A 49 -13.25 -5.76 0.97
N GLY A 50 -12.11 -6.05 0.35
CA GLY A 50 -11.03 -5.09 0.10
C GLY A 50 -9.75 -5.40 0.88
N TRP A 51 -8.97 -4.34 1.11
CA TRP A 51 -7.64 -4.36 1.70
C TRP A 51 -7.73 -4.17 3.21
N TYR A 52 -6.89 -4.87 3.97
CA TYR A 52 -6.86 -4.75 5.42
C TYR A 52 -5.44 -4.97 5.95
N THR A 53 -5.22 -4.55 7.20
CA THR A 53 -3.90 -4.58 7.85
C THR A 53 -4.00 -5.11 9.27
N ASN A 54 -2.89 -5.58 9.84
CA ASN A 54 -2.83 -5.95 11.26
C ASN A 54 -2.96 -4.75 12.22
N LYS A 55 -2.88 -3.51 11.72
CA LYS A 55 -2.97 -2.28 12.51
C LYS A 55 -4.39 -1.71 12.64
N SER A 56 -5.35 -2.18 11.83
CA SER A 56 -6.73 -1.69 11.80
C SER A 56 -7.71 -2.82 11.53
N ALA A 57 -8.90 -2.75 12.13
CA ALA A 57 -9.99 -3.69 11.89
C ALA A 57 -10.85 -3.31 10.67
N GLU A 58 -10.56 -2.17 10.03
CA GLU A 58 -11.32 -1.65 8.90
C GLU A 58 -10.87 -2.28 7.57
N TYR A 59 -11.83 -2.43 6.65
CA TYR A 59 -11.56 -2.80 5.27
C TYR A 59 -11.55 -1.54 4.41
N PHE A 60 -10.51 -1.43 3.58
CA PHE A 60 -10.30 -0.32 2.68
C PHE A 60 -10.59 -0.77 1.25
N PRO A 61 -11.33 0.03 0.45
CA PRO A 61 -11.71 -0.38 -0.90
C PRO A 61 -10.52 -0.48 -1.86
N THR A 62 -9.44 0.26 -1.62
CA THR A 62 -8.21 0.24 -2.43
C THR A 62 -6.97 0.18 -1.56
N PHE A 63 -5.85 -0.25 -2.15
CA PHE A 63 -4.55 -0.26 -1.49
C PHE A 63 -4.13 1.15 -1.07
N GLU A 64 -4.31 2.16 -1.94
CA GLU A 64 -3.96 3.56 -1.67
C GLU A 64 -4.73 4.12 -0.47
N SER A 65 -5.99 3.71 -0.31
CA SER A 65 -6.82 4.12 0.82
C SER A 65 -6.26 3.57 2.13
N LEU A 66 -5.82 2.31 2.12
CA LEU A 66 -5.13 1.68 3.25
C LEU A 66 -3.76 2.33 3.49
N ALA A 67 -2.98 2.57 2.43
CA ALA A 67 -1.66 3.18 2.49
C ALA A 67 -1.70 4.58 3.13
N ASN A 68 -2.69 5.39 2.74
CA ASN A 68 -2.95 6.70 3.36
C ASN A 68 -3.28 6.59 4.86
N HIS A 69 -3.95 5.52 5.28
CA HIS A 69 -4.29 5.28 6.68
C HIS A 69 -3.06 4.85 7.51
N ILE A 70 -2.19 4.00 6.95
CA ILE A 70 -1.04 3.44 7.68
C ILE A 70 0.22 4.32 7.61
N SER A 71 0.31 5.29 6.71
CA SER A 71 1.48 6.16 6.59
C SER A 71 1.06 7.61 6.27
N PRO A 72 1.16 8.53 7.24
CA PRO A 72 0.93 9.95 7.00
C PRO A 72 1.87 10.54 5.93
N GLN A 73 3.12 10.07 5.83
CA GLN A 73 4.04 10.53 4.79
C GLN A 73 3.67 10.03 3.40
N PHE A 74 3.08 8.82 3.29
CA PHE A 74 2.51 8.34 2.03
C PHE A 74 1.50 9.35 1.48
N GLN A 75 0.59 9.84 2.34
CA GLN A 75 -0.43 10.82 1.95
C GLN A 75 0.19 12.09 1.37
N GLN A 76 1.25 12.61 2.00
CA GLN A 76 1.92 13.83 1.55
C GLN A 76 2.58 13.65 0.18
N GLN A 77 3.33 12.56 0.00
CA GLN A 77 3.99 12.27 -1.27
C GLN A 77 2.97 11.97 -2.38
N TRP A 78 1.91 11.25 -2.06
CA TRP A 78 0.86 10.91 -3.02
C TRP A 78 0.17 12.18 -3.52
N PHE A 79 -0.18 13.08 -2.61
CA PHE A 79 -0.79 14.36 -2.95
C PHE A 79 0.15 15.23 -3.80
N ALA A 80 1.46 15.22 -3.51
CA ALA A 80 2.45 15.90 -4.33
C ALA A 80 2.48 15.37 -5.77
N LYS A 81 2.53 14.04 -5.96
CA LYS A 81 2.51 13.44 -7.31
C LYS A 81 1.21 13.72 -8.08
N VAL A 82 0.07 13.72 -7.39
CA VAL A 82 -1.22 14.08 -8.01
C VAL A 82 -1.20 15.55 -8.46
N ASN A 83 -0.70 16.46 -7.63
CA ASN A 83 -0.59 17.88 -7.98
C ASN A 83 0.38 18.12 -9.14
N GLU A 84 1.52 17.44 -9.18
CA GLU A 84 2.47 17.53 -10.30
C GLU A 84 1.80 17.15 -11.62
N ARG A 85 1.01 16.08 -11.64
CA ARG A 85 0.25 15.66 -12.82
C ARG A 85 -0.82 16.66 -13.22
N LEU A 86 -1.50 17.28 -12.25
CA LEU A 86 -2.52 18.29 -12.53
C LEU A 86 -1.94 19.58 -13.14
N HIS A 87 -0.73 20.00 -12.74
CA HIS A 87 -0.06 21.18 -13.28
C HIS A 87 0.67 20.91 -14.61
N ALA A 88 0.81 19.65 -15.00
CA ALA A 88 1.40 19.24 -16.28
C ALA A 88 0.38 19.17 -17.44
N ILE A 89 -0.88 19.55 -17.18
CA ILE A 89 -2.00 19.62 -18.15
C ILE A 89 -2.33 21.09 -18.41
#